data_AF-A0A939ATX6-F1
#
_entry.id   AF-A0A939ATX6-F1
#
_cell.length_a   1.000
_cell.length_b   1.000
_cell.length_c   1.000
_cell.angle_alpha   90.00
_cell.angle_beta   90.00
_cell.angle_gamma   90.00
#
_symmetry.space_group_name_H-M   'P 1'
#
loop_
_entity.id
_entity.type
_entity.pdbx_description
1 polymer ?
#
loop_
_entity_poly.entity_id
_entity_poly.type
_entity_poly.pdbx_seq_one_letter_code
_entity_poly.pdbx_strand_id
1 'polypeptide(L)'
;MSTDLSHAKLTALLATTFAALPEHRRGQNCVYTLADAAWAAFTVFFTQARSFLARRRDARRSNGRANATTLWGAHQTPSDPQTRNLLDPLASERFYAPFAIILQRLKAGGYWQAYQAFANNL
;
A
#
# COMPACT_ATOMS: atom_id res chain seq x y z
N MET A 1 -9.92 -21.71 13.75
CA MET A 1 -8.98 -20.63 14.10
C MET A 1 -9.55 -19.33 13.59
N SER A 2 -9.74 -18.33 14.44
CA SER A 2 -10.46 -17.09 14.12
C SER A 2 -9.78 -16.34 12.97
N THR A 3 -10.48 -16.21 11.84
CA THR A 3 -10.04 -15.51 10.63
C THR A 3 -10.17 -13.99 10.81
N ASP A 4 -9.52 -13.46 11.84
CA ASP A 4 -9.67 -12.05 12.18
C ASP A 4 -8.85 -11.17 11.22
N LEU A 5 -9.57 -10.62 10.26
CA LEU A 5 -9.11 -9.74 9.20
C LEU A 5 -9.20 -8.28 9.65
N SER A 6 -8.68 -7.98 10.84
CA SER A 6 -8.73 -6.63 11.39
C SER A 6 -7.78 -5.69 10.67
N HIS A 7 -8.17 -4.43 10.56
CA HIS A 7 -7.36 -3.35 9.99
C HIS A 7 -5.94 -3.36 10.56
N ALA A 8 -5.82 -3.42 11.90
CA ALA A 8 -4.52 -3.41 12.59
C ALA A 8 -3.60 -4.56 12.17
N LYS A 9 -4.13 -5.77 11.96
CA LYS A 9 -3.35 -6.94 11.51
C LYS A 9 -2.88 -6.81 10.07
N LEU A 10 -3.68 -6.20 9.20
CA LEU A 10 -3.29 -5.90 7.82
C LEU A 10 -2.22 -4.81 7.79
N THR A 11 -2.42 -3.73 8.56
CA THR A 11 -1.44 -2.65 8.69
C THR A 11 -0.09 -3.18 9.17
N ALA A 12 -0.08 -4.02 10.20
CA ALA A 12 1.14 -4.60 10.74
C ALA A 12 1.88 -5.48 9.71
N LEU A 13 1.15 -6.35 8.99
CA LEU A 13 1.74 -7.19 7.94
C LEU A 13 2.39 -6.37 6.82
N LEU A 14 1.71 -5.32 6.36
CA LEU A 14 2.23 -4.43 5.33
C LEU A 14 3.41 -3.61 5.86
N ALA A 15 3.33 -3.08 7.07
CA ALA A 15 4.41 -2.34 7.71
C ALA A 15 5.69 -3.18 7.83
N THR A 16 5.58 -4.44 8.28
CA THR A 16 6.71 -5.37 8.34
C THR A 16 7.30 -5.63 6.95
N THR A 17 6.45 -5.80 5.93
CA THR A 17 6.93 -6.01 4.56
C THR A 17 7.65 -4.78 4.01
N PHE A 18 7.09 -3.60 4.20
CA PHE A 18 7.63 -2.34 3.69
C PHE A 18 8.92 -1.94 4.41
N ALA A 19 9.06 -2.27 5.68
CA ALA A 19 10.30 -2.08 6.44
C ALA A 19 11.43 -3.02 5.98
N ALA A 20 11.09 -4.17 5.38
CA ALA A 20 12.04 -5.17 4.90
C ALA A 20 12.47 -4.96 3.42
N LEU A 21 12.07 -3.85 2.79
CA LEU A 21 12.46 -3.56 1.41
C LEU A 21 13.97 -3.32 1.32
N PRO A 22 14.67 -3.98 0.37
CA PRO A 22 16.12 -3.84 0.25
C PRO A 22 16.49 -2.44 -0.24
N GLU A 23 17.35 -1.77 0.52
CA GLU A 23 17.87 -0.46 0.13
C GLU A 23 18.82 -0.60 -1.06
N HIS A 24 18.42 -0.07 -2.20
CA HIS A 24 19.21 -0.10 -3.44
C HIS A 24 19.95 1.22 -3.68
N ARG A 25 19.56 2.30 -2.99
CA ARG A 25 20.19 3.61 -3.11
C ARG A 25 21.47 3.64 -2.28
N ARG A 26 22.51 4.31 -2.79
CA ARG A 26 23.84 4.36 -2.17
C ARG A 26 24.26 5.78 -1.73
N GLY A 27 23.32 6.73 -1.66
CA GLY A 27 23.58 8.14 -1.37
C GLY A 27 22.87 8.67 -0.12
N GLN A 28 23.30 9.83 0.37
CA GLN A 28 22.74 10.48 1.57
C GLN A 28 21.43 11.25 1.31
N ASN A 29 21.03 11.41 0.05
CA ASN A 29 19.81 12.13 -0.35
C ASN A 29 18.54 11.25 -0.26
N CYS A 30 18.34 10.60 0.89
CA CYS A 30 17.17 9.76 1.17
C CYS A 30 16.11 10.55 1.96
N VAL A 31 15.51 11.56 1.31
CA VAL A 31 14.41 12.34 1.92
C VAL A 31 13.19 11.47 2.24
N TYR A 32 12.95 10.46 1.41
CA TYR A 32 11.85 9.49 1.59
C TYR A 32 12.42 8.09 1.81
N THR A 33 11.86 7.35 2.76
CA THR A 33 12.19 5.93 2.92
C THR A 33 11.50 5.10 1.83
N LEU A 34 12.01 3.90 1.54
CA LEU A 34 11.32 2.97 0.65
C LEU A 34 9.95 2.56 1.22
N ALA A 35 9.84 2.50 2.55
CA ALA A 35 8.58 2.22 3.23
C ALA A 35 7.54 3.35 3.02
N ASP A 36 7.94 4.62 3.12
CA ASP A 36 7.06 5.76 2.84
C ASP A 36 6.57 5.74 1.39
N ALA A 37 7.46 5.40 0.44
CA ALA A 37 7.09 5.25 -0.96
C ALA A 37 6.10 4.09 -1.18
N ALA A 38 6.33 2.94 -0.53
CA ALA A 38 5.42 1.80 -0.59
C ALA A 38 4.04 2.13 -0.01
N TRP A 39 3.98 2.84 1.11
CA TRP A 39 2.72 3.33 1.68
C TRP A 39 2.00 4.33 0.78
N ALA A 40 2.74 5.24 0.13
CA ALA A 40 2.18 6.18 -0.83
C ALA A 40 1.53 5.46 -2.01
N ALA A 41 2.25 4.50 -2.61
CA ALA A 41 1.74 3.67 -3.70
C ALA A 41 0.53 2.84 -3.26
N PHE A 42 0.64 2.13 -2.13
CA PHE A 42 -0.44 1.32 -1.58
C PHE A 42 -1.72 2.13 -1.39
N THR A 43 -1.59 3.33 -0.81
CA THR A 43 -2.75 4.20 -0.60
C THR A 43 -3.41 4.46 -1.96
N VAL A 44 -2.65 4.75 -3.04
CA VAL A 44 -3.20 5.06 -4.39
C VAL A 44 -4.17 3.98 -4.86
N PHE A 45 -3.75 2.72 -4.77
CA PHE A 45 -4.60 1.59 -5.10
C PHE A 45 -5.76 1.41 -4.11
N PHE A 46 -5.51 1.55 -2.80
CA PHE A 46 -6.53 1.31 -1.78
C PHE A 46 -7.73 2.27 -1.88
N THR A 47 -7.51 3.57 -2.05
CA THR A 47 -8.65 4.52 -2.19
C THR A 47 -9.13 4.67 -3.63
N GLN A 48 -8.68 3.81 -4.55
CA GLN A 48 -9.05 3.84 -5.97
C GLN A 48 -8.82 5.23 -6.61
N ALA A 49 -7.76 5.94 -6.20
CA ALA A 49 -7.50 7.27 -6.77
C ALA A 49 -6.95 7.14 -8.19
N ARG A 50 -7.44 7.99 -9.10
CA ARG A 50 -7.02 8.00 -10.52
C ARG A 50 -5.53 8.35 -10.72
N SER A 51 -4.85 8.89 -9.71
CA SER A 51 -3.40 9.13 -9.69
C SER A 51 -2.93 9.56 -8.30
N PHE A 52 -1.60 9.56 -8.08
CA PHE A 52 -1.01 10.19 -6.89
C PHE A 52 -1.36 11.68 -6.76
N LEU A 53 -1.47 12.42 -7.88
CA LEU A 53 -1.86 13.83 -7.85
C LEU A 53 -3.31 14.01 -7.42
N ALA A 54 -4.22 13.17 -7.95
CA ALA A 54 -5.61 13.15 -7.51
C ALA A 54 -5.69 12.90 -6.01
N ARG A 55 -4.95 11.89 -5.51
CA ARG A 55 -4.85 11.62 -4.07
C ARG A 55 -4.36 12.84 -3.29
N ARG A 56 -3.28 13.50 -3.73
CA ARG A 56 -2.73 14.68 -3.04
C ARG A 56 -3.76 15.81 -2.97
N ARG A 57 -4.57 16.01 -4.01
CA ARG A 57 -5.66 16.99 -4.02
C ARG A 57 -6.78 16.62 -3.06
N ASP A 58 -7.19 15.35 -3.04
CA ASP A 58 -8.24 14.87 -2.13
C ASP A 58 -7.81 14.97 -0.67
N ALA A 59 -6.56 14.59 -0.37
CA ALA A 59 -5.98 14.75 0.97
C ALA A 59 -5.97 16.22 1.42
N ARG A 60 -5.59 17.16 0.54
CA ARG A 60 -5.65 18.61 0.81
C ARG A 60 -7.07 19.11 1.05
N ARG A 61 -8.04 18.65 0.25
CA ARG A 61 -9.47 18.98 0.42
C ARG A 61 -10.04 18.46 1.72
N SER A 62 -9.56 17.30 2.20
CA SER A 62 -9.95 16.71 3.48
C SER A 62 -9.26 17.32 4.71
N ASN A 63 -8.54 18.45 4.56
CA ASN A 63 -7.68 19.04 5.59
C ASN A 63 -6.67 18.05 6.20
N GLY A 64 -6.12 17.14 5.40
CA GLY A 64 -5.14 16.17 5.87
C GLY A 64 -5.70 15.08 6.80
N ARG A 65 -6.99 14.71 6.63
CA ARG A 65 -7.60 13.56 7.32
C ARG A 65 -7.57 12.26 6.50
N ALA A 66 -7.41 12.35 5.17
CA ALA A 66 -7.41 11.20 4.24
C ALA A 66 -6.02 10.84 3.66
N ASN A 67 -4.96 11.15 4.39
CA ASN A 67 -3.55 11.01 4.03
C ASN A 67 -2.96 9.67 4.51
N ALA A 68 -1.97 9.16 3.75
CA ALA A 68 -1.19 7.98 4.09
C ALA A 68 -0.48 8.12 5.45
N THR A 69 -0.20 9.35 5.88
CA THR A 69 0.33 9.69 7.21
C THR A 69 -0.62 9.32 8.34
N THR A 70 -1.91 9.63 8.20
CA THR A 70 -2.92 9.39 9.25
C THR A 70 -3.46 7.96 9.21
N LEU A 71 -3.61 7.39 8.02
CA LEU A 71 -4.10 6.01 7.85
C LEU A 71 -3.00 4.96 8.08
N TRP A 72 -1.75 5.28 7.76
CA TRP A 72 -0.66 4.29 7.65
C TRP A 72 0.69 4.76 8.21
N GLY A 73 0.77 5.94 8.83
CA GLY A 73 1.98 6.42 9.51
C GLY A 73 3.09 6.97 8.61
N ALA A 74 2.86 7.15 7.30
CA ALA A 74 3.88 7.67 6.37
C ALA A 74 4.26 9.13 6.68
N HIS A 75 5.52 9.40 7.04
CA HIS A 75 5.96 10.70 7.57
C HIS A 75 6.00 11.79 6.49
N GLN A 76 6.28 11.42 5.23
CA GLN A 76 6.22 12.30 4.06
C GLN A 76 5.81 11.51 2.81
N THR A 77 4.91 12.05 1.99
CA THR A 77 4.43 11.36 0.77
C THR A 77 5.22 11.83 -0.46
N PRO A 78 5.99 10.95 -1.14
CA PRO A 78 6.71 11.30 -2.36
C PRO A 78 5.77 11.65 -3.54
N SER A 79 6.31 12.29 -4.57
CA SER A 79 5.61 12.50 -5.84
C SER A 79 5.46 11.19 -6.63
N ASP A 80 4.63 11.15 -7.68
CA ASP A 80 4.50 9.97 -8.55
C ASP A 80 5.84 9.56 -9.19
N PRO A 81 6.59 10.47 -9.87
CA PRO A 81 7.91 10.13 -10.39
C PRO A 81 8.87 9.64 -9.30
N GLN A 82 8.84 10.28 -8.13
CA GLN A 82 9.71 9.87 -7.03
C GLN A 82 9.31 8.51 -6.46
N THR A 83 8.02 8.19 -6.42
CA THR A 83 7.53 6.88 -5.96
C THR A 83 7.98 5.78 -6.92
N ARG A 84 7.86 6.01 -8.24
CA ARG A 84 8.37 5.11 -9.28
C ARG A 84 9.87 4.92 -9.19
N ASN A 85 10.64 6.01 -9.09
CA ASN A 85 12.10 5.94 -8.92
C ASN A 85 12.53 5.10 -7.72
N LEU A 86 11.72 5.08 -6.65
CA LEU A 86 12.01 4.32 -5.43
C LEU A 86 11.55 2.87 -5.48
N LEU A 87 10.48 2.55 -6.22
CA LEU A 87 9.87 1.23 -6.19
C LEU A 87 10.11 0.40 -7.45
N ASP A 88 10.22 1.02 -8.63
CA ASP A 88 10.44 0.33 -9.91
C ASP A 88 11.73 -0.53 -9.93
N PRO A 89 12.83 -0.15 -9.24
CA PRO A 89 14.01 -1.01 -9.14
C PRO A 89 13.83 -2.27 -8.26
N LEU A 90 12.74 -2.35 -7.49
CA LEU A 90 12.49 -3.47 -6.58
C LEU A 90 11.77 -4.60 -7.32
N ALA A 91 12.24 -5.84 -7.09
CA ALA A 91 11.59 -7.04 -7.60
C ALA A 91 10.15 -7.16 -7.04
N SER A 92 9.16 -7.35 -7.92
CA SER A 92 7.73 -7.37 -7.55
C SER A 92 7.37 -8.51 -6.57
N GLU A 93 8.14 -9.60 -6.59
CA GLU A 93 8.03 -10.78 -5.74
C GLU A 93 8.10 -10.43 -4.25
N ARG A 94 8.72 -9.30 -3.90
CA ARG A 94 8.78 -8.79 -2.52
C ARG A 94 7.41 -8.47 -1.94
N PHE A 95 6.39 -8.25 -2.79
CA PHE A 95 5.02 -7.97 -2.36
C PHE A 95 4.09 -9.19 -2.47
N TYR A 96 4.58 -10.32 -2.99
CA TYR A 96 3.74 -11.52 -3.18
C TYR A 96 3.30 -12.15 -1.86
N ALA A 97 4.22 -12.25 -0.89
CA ALA A 97 3.94 -12.85 0.41
C ALA A 97 2.79 -12.16 1.16
N PRO A 98 2.78 -10.83 1.39
CA PRO A 98 1.65 -10.18 2.05
C PRO A 98 0.37 -10.30 1.23
N PHE A 99 0.43 -10.23 -0.11
CA PHE A 99 -0.74 -10.42 -0.96
C PHE A 99 -1.36 -11.81 -0.78
N ALA A 100 -0.56 -12.88 -0.83
CA ALA A 100 -1.02 -14.25 -0.68
C ALA A 100 -1.66 -14.48 0.70
N ILE A 101 -1.04 -13.95 1.77
CA ILE A 101 -1.58 -14.04 3.14
C ILE A 101 -2.93 -13.32 3.25
N ILE A 102 -3.05 -12.11 2.70
CA ILE A 102 -4.30 -11.35 2.73
C ILE A 102 -5.38 -12.07 1.95
N LEU A 103 -5.06 -12.56 0.74
CA LEU A 103 -5.99 -13.32 -0.10
C LEU A 103 -6.48 -14.60 0.60
N GLN A 104 -5.58 -15.35 1.23
CA GLN A 104 -5.95 -16.55 2.00
C GLN A 104 -6.88 -16.20 3.16
N ARG A 105 -6.60 -15.12 3.90
CA ARG A 105 -7.48 -14.66 4.99
C ARG A 105 -8.85 -14.23 4.46
N LEU A 106 -8.92 -13.54 3.32
CA LEU A 106 -10.19 -13.13 2.71
C LEU A 106 -11.03 -14.34 2.31
N LYS A 107 -10.39 -15.38 1.73
CA LYS A 107 -11.03 -16.65 1.39
C LYS A 107 -11.53 -17.40 2.64
N ALA A 108 -10.67 -17.54 3.65
CA ALA A 108 -11.03 -18.23 4.89
C ALA A 108 -12.07 -17.48 5.73
N GLY A 109 -12.22 -16.17 5.54
CA GLY A 109 -13.20 -15.34 6.22
C GLY A 109 -14.57 -15.29 5.53
N GLY A 110 -14.72 -15.95 4.37
CA GLY A 110 -15.97 -15.90 3.59
C GLY A 110 -16.25 -14.55 2.93
N TYR A 111 -15.27 -13.63 2.92
CA TYR A 111 -15.40 -12.32 2.26
C TYR A 111 -15.19 -12.42 0.75
N TRP A 112 -14.51 -13.48 0.28
CA TRP A 112 -14.12 -13.67 -1.11
C TRP A 112 -15.30 -13.74 -2.08
N GLN A 113 -16.40 -14.37 -1.67
CA GLN A 113 -17.60 -14.57 -2.50
C GLN A 113 -18.21 -13.25 -2.97
N ALA A 114 -18.15 -12.20 -2.14
CA ALA A 114 -18.64 -10.86 -2.50
C ALA A 114 -17.80 -10.18 -3.59
N TYR A 115 -16.55 -10.60 -3.78
CA TYR A 115 -15.62 -10.04 -4.77
C TYR A 115 -15.47 -10.92 -6.02
N GLN A 116 -16.16 -12.07 -6.10
CA GLN A 116 -16.15 -12.97 -7.28
C GLN A 116 -17.06 -12.50 -8.43
N ALA A 117 -17.83 -11.42 -8.26
CA ALA A 117 -18.89 -11.01 -9.18
C ALA A 117 -18.43 -10.55 -10.59
N PHE A 118 -17.14 -10.54 -10.92
CA PHE A 118 -16.65 -10.07 -12.22
C PHE A 118 -16.23 -11.19 -13.19
N ALA A 119 -16.31 -12.46 -12.80
CA ALA A 119 -15.77 -13.56 -13.60
C ALA A 119 -16.84 -14.39 -14.33
N ASN A 120 -17.91 -13.77 -14.84
CA ASN A 120 -18.87 -14.53 -15.69
C ASN A 120 -19.70 -13.72 -16.71
N ASN A 121 -19.38 -12.47 -17.04
CA ASN A 121 -20.10 -11.68 -18.06
C ASN A 121 -19.14 -10.85 -18.95
N LEU A 122 -18.28 -11.51 -19.73
CA LEU A 122 -17.63 -10.93 -20.91
C LEU A 122 -17.92 -11.80 -22.12
#